data_AF-A0A1H1XIX1-F1
#
_entry.id   AF-A0A1H1XIX1-F1
#
_cell.length_a   1.000
_cell.length_b   1.000
_cell.length_c   1.000
_cell.angle_alpha   90.00
_cell.angle_beta   90.00
_cell.angle_gamma   90.00
#
_symmetry.space_group_name_H-M   'P 1'
#
loop_
_entity.id
_entity.type
_entity.pdbx_description
1 polymer ?
#
loop_
_entity_poly.entity_id
_entity_poly.type
_entity_poly.pdbx_seq_one_letter_code
_entity_poly.pdbx_strand_id
1 'polypeptide(L)' 'MNGAEETARRRYLAMNAVRIGGIAVLLVGLAMARQVIPGPWSLGAALAVAGLLAFFFLPTLMVRRWKRAERER' A
#
# COMPACT_ATOMS: atom_id res chain seq x y z
N MET A 1 0.94 2.91 -30.36
CA MET A 1 1.25 2.80 -28.92
C MET A 1 0.66 1.48 -28.44
N ASN A 2 1.50 0.54 -28.00
CA ASN A 2 1.11 -0.86 -27.79
C ASN A 2 0.31 -1.01 -26.48
N GLY A 3 -0.97 -1.41 -26.54
CA GLY A 3 -1.84 -1.51 -25.36
C GLY A 3 -1.33 -2.45 -24.24
N ALA A 4 -0.43 -3.38 -24.57
CA ALA A 4 0.26 -4.22 -23.60
C ALA A 4 1.27 -3.45 -22.73
N GLU A 5 2.00 -2.48 -23.31
CA GLU A 5 2.96 -1.63 -22.59
C GLU A 5 2.25 -0.70 -21.61
N GLU A 6 1.12 -0.12 -22.02
CA GLU A 6 0.30 0.75 -21.17
C GLU A 6 -0.20 -0.01 -19.93
N THR A 7 -0.64 -1.26 -20.11
CA THR A 7 -1.12 -2.13 -19.03
C THR A 7 0.01 -2.55 -18.09
N ALA A 8 1.17 -2.93 -18.64
CA ALA A 8 2.34 -3.28 -17.84
C ALA A 8 2.82 -2.08 -17.00
N ARG A 9 2.88 -0.89 -17.60
CA ARG A 9 3.26 0.35 -16.92
C ARG A 9 2.29 0.72 -15.79
N ARG A 10 0.98 0.60 -16.02
CA ARG A 10 -0.05 0.82 -14.99
C ARG A 10 0.11 -0.12 -13.81
N ARG A 11 0.31 -1.41 -14.06
CA ARG A 11 0.53 -2.43 -13.01
C ARG A 11 1.79 -2.15 -12.22
N TYR A 12 2.88 -1.78 -12.90
CA TYR A 12 4.14 -1.40 -12.26
C TYR A 12 3.98 -0.17 -11.35
N LEU A 13 3.37 0.91 -11.85
CA LEU A 13 3.13 2.13 -11.07
C LEU A 13 2.26 1.84 -9.84
N ALA A 14 1.18 1.07 -10.02
CA ALA A 14 0.30 0.71 -8.92
C ALA A 14 1.04 -0.10 -7.84
N MET A 15 1.81 -1.12 -8.22
CA MET A 15 2.59 -1.91 -7.25
C MET A 15 3.59 -1.06 -6.46
N ASN A 16 4.27 -0.13 -7.13
CA ASN A 16 5.19 0.79 -6.45
C ASN A 16 4.44 1.75 -5.52
N ALA A 17 3.34 2.34 -5.98
CA ALA A 17 2.52 3.23 -5.16
C ALA A 17 2.02 2.55 -3.88
N VAL A 18 1.57 1.30 -3.98
CA VAL A 18 1.13 0.50 -2.82
C VAL A 18 2.28 0.23 -1.85
N ARG A 19 3.46 -0.17 -2.35
CA ARG A 19 4.63 -0.42 -1.50
C ARG A 19 5.09 0.84 -0.78
N ILE A 20 5.24 1.94 -1.53
CA ILE A 20 5.66 3.24 -0.98
C ILE A 20 4.62 3.76 0.01
N GLY A 21 3.33 3.65 -0.32
CA GLY A 21 2.23 4.04 0.56
C GLY A 21 2.21 3.24 1.86
N GLY A 22 2.40 1.93 1.81
CA GLY A 22 2.48 1.07 3.00
C GLY A 22 3.66 1.45 3.92
N ILE A 23 4.85 1.67 3.33
CA ILE A 23 6.02 2.15 4.08
C ILE A 23 5.76 3.53 4.67
N ALA A 24 5.16 4.46 3.93
CA ALA A 24 4.86 5.79 4.42
C ALA A 24 3.91 5.75 5.64
N VAL A 25 2.84 4.95 5.57
CA VAL A 25 1.91 4.77 6.70
C VAL A 25 2.61 4.13 7.91
N LEU A 26 3.46 3.13 7.67
CA LEU A 26 4.25 2.50 8.73
C LEU A 26 5.16 3.53 9.42
N LEU A 27 5.89 4.33 8.66
CA LEU A 27 6.79 5.35 9.18
C LEU A 27 6.03 6.45 9.95
N VAL A 28 4.87 6.89 9.45
CA VAL A 28 4.01 7.85 10.17
C VAL A 28 3.53 7.27 11.49
N GLY A 29 3.06 6.01 11.49
CA GLY A 29 2.63 5.34 12.73
C GLY A 29 3.77 5.21 13.74
N LEU A 30 4.97 4.83 13.27
CA LEU A 30 6.15 4.74 14.12
C LEU A 30 6.55 6.12 14.67
N ALA A 31 6.50 7.16 13.85
CA ALA A 31 6.79 8.53 14.28
C ALA A 31 5.82 9.01 15.39
N MET A 32 4.52 8.68 15.28
CA MET A 32 3.55 8.94 16.35
C MET A 32 3.82 8.10 17.60
N ALA A 33 4.13 6.81 17.44
CA ALA A 33 4.44 5.92 18.57
C ALA A 33 5.71 6.35 19.33
N ARG A 34 6.67 6.97 18.65
CA ARG A 34 7.90 7.53 19.22
C ARG A 34 7.74 8.98 19.72
N GLN A 35 6.53 9.53 19.71
CA GLN A 35 6.23 10.92 20.12
C GLN A 35 7.01 11.98 19.30
N VAL A 36 7.41 11.65 18.07
CA VAL A 36 7.95 12.63 17.11
C VAL A 36 6.82 13.52 16.58
N ILE A 37 5.62 12.94 16.44
CA ILE A 37 4.39 13.64 16.09
C ILE A 37 3.46 13.59 17.31
N PRO A 38 2.83 14.72 17.71
CA PRO A 38 1.87 14.71 18.82
C PRO A 38 0.66 13.84 18.46
N GLY A 39 0.41 12.83 19.30
CA GLY A 39 -0.74 11.95 19.14
C GLY A 39 -0.76 10.80 20.13
N PRO A 40 -1.92 10.13 20.28
CA PRO A 40 -2.06 9.00 21.19
C PRO A 40 -1.22 7.82 20.70
N TRP A 41 -0.45 7.23 21.62
CA TRP A 41 0.44 6.10 21.34
C TRP A 41 -0.29 4.92 20.68
N SER A 42 -1.52 4.62 21.13
CA SER A 42 -2.36 3.56 20.58
C SER A 42 -2.67 3.78 19.09
N LEU A 43 -2.91 5.02 18.67
CA LEU A 43 -3.16 5.36 17.27
C LEU A 43 -1.89 5.21 16.43
N GLY A 44 -0.74 5.64 16.95
CA GLY A 44 0.56 5.45 16.30
C GLY A 44 0.91 3.97 16.12
N ALA A 45 0.72 3.15 17.16
CA ALA A 45 0.90 1.71 17.09
C ALA A 45 -0.05 1.05 16.08
N ALA A 46 -1.33 1.43 16.08
CA ALA A 46 -2.32 0.94 15.13
C ALA A 46 -1.96 1.31 13.69
N LEU A 47 -1.51 2.55 13.43
CA LEU A 47 -1.04 2.99 12.12
C LEU A 47 0.21 2.24 11.67
N ALA A 48 1.17 1.99 12.57
CA ALA A 48 2.38 1.24 12.25
C ALA A 48 2.02 -0.20 11.82
N VAL A 49 1.17 -0.88 12.60
CA VAL A 49 0.69 -2.22 12.25
C VAL A 49 -0.13 -2.20 10.96
N ALA A 50 -1.01 -1.21 10.78
CA ALA A 50 -1.81 -1.08 9.56
C ALA A 50 -0.94 -0.84 8.32
N GLY A 51 0.11 -0.01 8.43
CA GLY A 51 1.08 0.23 7.36
C GLY A 51 1.87 -1.04 7.00
N LEU A 52 2.27 -1.82 8.01
CA LEU A 52 2.91 -3.12 7.81
C LEU A 52 1.96 -4.10 7.09
N LEU A 53 0.72 -4.23 7.57
CA LEU A 53 -0.28 -5.08 6.94
C LEU A 53 -0.59 -4.62 5.52
N ALA A 54 -0.73 -3.31 5.28
CA ALA A 54 -0.92 -2.77 3.94
C ALA A 54 0.27 -3.11 3.03
N PHE A 55 1.50 -2.97 3.50
CA PHE A 55 2.69 -3.31 2.73
C PHE A 55 2.71 -4.79 2.29
N PHE A 56 2.27 -5.72 3.14
CA PHE A 56 2.26 -7.16 2.84
C PHE A 56 1.00 -7.63 2.09
N PHE A 57 -0.19 -7.17 2.49
CA PHE A 57 -1.47 -7.69 2.00
C PHE A 57 -2.04 -6.90 0.81
N LEU A 58 -1.85 -5.58 0.78
CA LEU A 58 -2.38 -4.73 -0.30
C LEU A 58 -1.82 -5.10 -1.70
N PRO A 59 -0.54 -5.47 -1.89
CA PRO A 59 -0.07 -5.95 -3.19
C PRO A 59 -0.76 -7.24 -3.64
N THR A 60 -0.97 -8.19 -2.71
CA THR A 60 -1.66 -9.45 -2.98
C THR A 60 -3.13 -9.24 -3.34
N LEU A 61 -3.81 -8.34 -2.62
CA LEU A 61 -5.20 -7.96 -2.92
C LEU A 61 -5.31 -7.27 -4.29
N MET A 62 -4.34 -6.44 -4.65
CA MET A 62 -4.33 -5.75 -5.94
C MET A 62 -4.14 -6.70 -7.12
N VAL A 63 -3.25 -7.69 -6.99
CA VAL A 63 -3.10 -8.77 -7.98
C VAL A 63 -4.40 -9.59 -8.09
N ARG A 64 -5.03 -9.92 -6.97
CA ARG A 64 -6.34 -10.61 -6.96
C ARG A 64 -7.42 -9.78 -7.68
N ARG A 65 -7.45 -8.47 -7.49
CA ARG A 65 -8.43 -7.57 -8.10
C ARG A 65 -8.24 -7.43 -9.60
N TRP A 66 -6.99 -7.38 -10.09
CA TRP A 66 -6.71 -7.42 -11.52
C TRP A 66 -7.17 -8.71 -12.17
N LYS A 67 -6.90 -9.87 -11.55
CA LYS A 67 -7.39 -11.17 -12.06
C LYS A 67 -8.91 -11.27 -12.07
N ARG A 68 -9.62 -10.52 -11.21
CA ARG A 68 -11.09 -10.50 -11.18
C ARG A 68 -11.64 -9.60 -12.30
N ALA A 69 -11.06 -8.41 -12.47
CA ALA A 69 -11.44 -7.48 -13.54
C ALA A 69 -11.19 -8.04 -14.94
N GLU A 70 -10.17 -8.90 -15.11
CA GLU A 70 -9.88 -9.59 -16.38
C GLU A 70 -10.87 -10.73 -16.68
N ARG A 71 -11.53 -11.31 -15.66
CA ARG A 71 -12.54 -12.38 -15.83
C ARG A 71 -13.95 -11.87 -16.10
N GLU A 72 -14.21 -10.61 -15.79
CA GLU A 72 -15.50 -9.94 -16.00
C GLU A 72 -15.55 -9.17 -17.35
N ARG A 73 -14.47 -9.24 -18.16
CA ARG A 73 -14.41 -8.77 -19.56
C ARG A 73 -14.50 -9.93 -20.53
#